data_AF-A0AAV9DAA1-F1
#
_entry.id   AF-A0AAV9DAA1-F1
#
_cell.length_a   1.000
_cell.length_b   1.000
_cell.length_c   1.000
_cell.angle_alpha   90.00
_cell.angle_beta   90.00
_cell.angle_gamma   90.00
#
_symmetry.space_group_name_H-M   'P 1'
#
loop_
_entity.id
_entity.type
_entity.pdbx_description
1 polymer ?
#
loop_
_entity_poly.entity_id
_entity_poly.type
_entity_poly.pdbx_seq_one_letter_code
_entity_poly.pdbx_strand_id
1 'polypeptide(L)'
;MASRVPLSLAFLSMVVVILTVHNAEVSAYVNRYHHKRVYLGRHHRTVGTYRGRGGGATVCSLCRRTDYPSLCTKIYKANLSVCLDNYDDALSNLRDSMKSLRSRGSHADLMNNLSAALTDFTTCDDAFAETPGMRSPLAHANAILGMSAKNNLALASITH
;
A
#
# COMPACT_ATOMS: atom_id res chain seq x y z
N MET A 1 -23.03 22.29 -20.90
CA MET A 1 -23.71 21.48 -19.85
C MET A 1 -22.62 20.83 -19.01
N ALA A 2 -22.19 21.48 -17.93
CA ALA A 2 -21.18 20.93 -17.03
C ALA A 2 -21.87 19.93 -16.10
N SER A 3 -21.58 18.63 -16.28
CA SER A 3 -22.00 17.58 -15.36
C SER A 3 -21.41 17.86 -13.99
N ARG A 4 -22.21 18.44 -13.09
CA ARG A 4 -21.91 18.48 -11.66
C ARG A 4 -21.88 17.02 -11.19
N VAL A 5 -20.70 16.42 -11.09
CA VAL A 5 -20.56 15.16 -10.37
C VAL A 5 -21.05 15.46 -8.94
N PRO A 6 -22.07 14.74 -8.44
CA PRO A 6 -22.60 15.04 -7.13
C PRO A 6 -21.50 14.76 -6.11
N LEU A 7 -21.31 15.67 -5.15
CA LEU A 7 -20.36 15.56 -4.04
C LEU A 7 -20.40 14.15 -3.40
N SER A 8 -21.57 13.49 -3.43
CA SER A 8 -21.79 12.11 -2.99
C SER A 8 -20.90 11.07 -3.68
N LEU A 9 -20.55 11.23 -4.97
CA LEU A 9 -19.69 10.30 -5.70
C LEU A 9 -18.23 10.39 -5.22
N ALA A 10 -17.73 11.61 -5.01
CA ALA A 10 -16.39 11.85 -4.45
C ALA A 10 -16.29 11.32 -3.01
N PHE A 11 -17.36 11.48 -2.23
CA PHE A 11 -17.47 10.90 -0.89
C PHE A 11 -17.42 9.38 -0.88
N LEU A 12 -18.24 8.71 -1.68
CA LEU A 12 -18.26 7.25 -1.75
C LEU A 12 -16.91 6.70 -2.21
N SER A 13 -16.29 7.35 -3.20
CA SER A 13 -14.95 7.00 -3.67
C SER A 13 -13.92 7.07 -2.54
N MET A 14 -13.86 8.18 -1.79
CA MET A 14 -12.93 8.30 -0.65
C MET A 14 -13.17 7.27 0.46
N VAL A 15 -14.42 6.96 0.80
CA VAL A 15 -14.73 5.95 1.83
C VAL A 15 -14.23 4.58 1.40
N VAL A 16 -14.39 4.21 0.13
CA VAL A 16 -13.85 2.96 -0.42
C VAL A 16 -12.33 2.94 -0.30
N VAL A 17 -11.63 4.05 -0.62
CA VAL A 17 -10.17 4.13 -0.46
C VAL A 17 -9.73 3.94 0.98
N ILE A 18 -10.38 4.62 1.93
CA ILE A 18 -10.02 4.51 3.35
C ILE A 18 -10.19 3.05 3.83
N LEU A 19 -11.25 2.37 3.42
CA LEU A 19 -11.48 0.96 3.77
C LEU A 19 -10.45 0.03 3.13
N THR A 20 -10.03 0.29 1.88
CA THR A 20 -9.00 -0.53 1.22
C THR A 20 -7.61 -0.30 1.81
N VAL A 21 -7.26 0.93 2.20
CA VAL A 21 -6.02 1.24 2.93
C VAL A 21 -5.97 0.46 4.22
N HIS A 22 -7.04 0.49 5.01
CA HIS A 22 -7.08 -0.21 6.29
C HIS A 22 -6.97 -1.73 6.12
N ASN A 23 -7.60 -2.31 5.10
CA ASN A 23 -7.43 -3.74 4.79
C ASN A 23 -6.00 -4.11 4.36
N ALA A 24 -5.32 -3.23 3.62
CA ALA A 24 -3.95 -3.45 3.18
C ALA A 24 -2.94 -3.25 4.32
N GLU A 25 -3.15 -2.27 5.20
CA GLU A 25 -2.40 -2.08 6.45
C GLU A 25 -2.56 -3.31 7.36
N VAL A 26 -3.79 -3.82 7.53
CA VAL A 26 -4.06 -5.08 8.24
C VAL A 26 -3.34 -6.24 7.55
N SER A 27 -3.31 -6.30 6.23
CA SER A 27 -2.58 -7.36 5.51
C SER A 27 -1.06 -7.27 5.76
N ALA A 28 -0.47 -6.07 5.77
CA ALA A 28 0.93 -5.84 6.11
C ALA A 28 1.23 -6.18 7.58
N TYR A 29 0.32 -5.83 8.50
CA TYR A 29 0.40 -6.13 9.92
C TYR A 29 0.29 -7.64 10.19
N VAL A 30 -0.71 -8.31 9.61
CA VAL A 30 -0.87 -9.76 9.66
C VAL A 30 0.39 -10.44 9.13
N ASN A 31 1.00 -9.92 8.07
CA ASN A 31 2.27 -10.42 7.55
C ASN A 31 3.45 -10.25 8.54
N ARG A 32 3.49 -9.16 9.34
CA ARG A 32 4.45 -9.01 10.47
C ARG A 32 4.31 -10.12 11.50
N TYR A 33 3.10 -10.64 11.74
CA TYR A 33 2.84 -11.70 12.74
C TYR A 33 3.03 -13.12 12.19
N HIS A 34 2.65 -13.39 10.94
CA HIS A 34 2.81 -14.73 10.35
C HIS A 34 4.29 -15.13 10.19
N HIS A 35 5.21 -14.18 10.00
CA HIS A 35 6.65 -14.47 9.93
C HIS A 35 7.28 -14.89 11.28
N LYS A 36 6.67 -14.59 12.44
CA LYS A 36 7.17 -15.13 13.73
C LYS A 36 6.87 -16.63 13.90
N ARG A 37 5.83 -17.16 13.25
CA ARG A 37 5.48 -18.59 13.32
C ARG A 37 6.21 -19.47 12.30
N VAL A 38 6.62 -18.90 11.15
CA VAL A 38 7.34 -19.67 10.10
C VAL A 38 8.82 -19.92 10.43
N TYR A 39 9.40 -19.20 11.41
CA TYR A 39 10.84 -19.28 11.74
C TYR A 39 11.16 -19.99 13.06
N LEU A 40 10.15 -20.52 13.76
CA LEU A 40 10.30 -21.30 14.99
C LEU A 40 9.81 -22.75 14.83
N GLY A 41 9.91 -23.29 13.61
CA GLY A 41 9.57 -24.67 13.28
C GLY A 41 10.76 -25.41 12.67
N ARG A 42 11.69 -25.84 13.53
CA ARG A 42 12.59 -27.01 13.44
C ARG A 42 12.87 -27.67 12.06
N HIS A 43 14.18 -27.85 11.82
CA HIS A 43 14.83 -28.91 11.03
C HIS A 43 14.79 -28.85 9.48
N HIS A 44 15.85 -28.26 8.92
CA HIS A 44 16.78 -28.88 7.97
C HIS A 44 16.30 -30.12 7.17
N ARG A 45 15.35 -29.99 6.24
CA ARG A 45 15.38 -30.70 4.94
C ARG A 45 14.24 -30.28 4.02
N THR A 46 14.53 -30.35 2.73
CA THR A 46 13.64 -30.20 1.57
C THR A 46 13.06 -28.80 1.35
N VAL A 47 13.71 -28.08 0.43
CA VAL A 47 13.09 -27.06 -0.41
C VAL A 47 11.95 -27.73 -1.17
N GLY A 48 10.76 -27.75 -0.56
CA GLY A 48 9.52 -28.10 -1.25
C GLY A 48 9.20 -26.99 -2.25
N THR A 49 9.07 -27.35 -3.52
CA THR A 49 8.47 -26.51 -4.54
C THR A 49 7.00 -26.30 -4.18
N TYR A 50 6.70 -25.20 -3.48
CA TYR A 50 5.31 -24.78 -3.27
C TYR A 50 4.73 -24.28 -4.60
N ARG A 51 4.14 -25.20 -5.35
CA ARG A 51 3.34 -24.92 -6.54
C ARG A 51 1.91 -24.60 -6.09
N GLY A 52 1.76 -23.46 -5.40
CA GLY A 52 0.47 -22.92 -4.95
C GLY A 52 0.04 -21.75 -5.83
N ARG A 53 -1.11 -21.89 -6.49
CA ARG A 53 -1.78 -20.86 -7.28
C ARG A 53 -2.40 -19.83 -6.31
N GLY A 54 -1.67 -18.77 -5.98
CA GLY A 54 -2.15 -17.71 -5.10
C GLY A 54 -1.01 -17.02 -4.38
N GLY A 55 -0.89 -15.71 -4.54
CA GLY A 55 0.28 -14.91 -4.14
C GLY A 55 0.73 -15.14 -2.70
N GLY A 56 1.97 -15.61 -2.54
CA GLY A 56 2.62 -15.79 -1.25
C GLY A 56 4.11 -16.02 -1.42
N ALA A 57 4.89 -14.98 -1.12
CA ALA A 57 6.33 -15.00 -0.86
C ALA A 57 7.23 -15.75 -1.88
N THR A 58 7.53 -15.11 -3.01
CA THR A 58 8.72 -15.48 -3.79
C THR A 58 9.95 -14.92 -3.09
N VAL A 59 10.59 -15.72 -2.23
CA VAL A 59 11.96 -15.43 -1.79
C VAL A 59 12.82 -15.27 -3.05
N CYS A 60 13.45 -14.09 -3.16
CA CYS A 60 14.18 -13.58 -4.31
C CYS A 60 15.22 -14.59 -4.86
N SER A 61 15.43 -14.62 -6.19
CA SER A 61 16.48 -15.42 -6.82
C SER A 61 17.90 -14.99 -6.43
N LEU A 62 18.11 -13.71 -6.05
CA LEU A 62 19.35 -13.26 -5.39
C LEU A 62 19.50 -13.87 -3.98
N CYS A 63 18.42 -13.95 -3.20
CA CYS A 63 18.45 -14.57 -1.86
C CYS A 63 18.65 -16.10 -1.91
N ARG A 64 18.51 -16.72 -3.09
CA ARG A 64 18.90 -18.13 -3.31
C ARG A 64 20.38 -18.32 -3.64
N ARG A 65 21.08 -17.26 -4.05
CA ARG A 65 22.49 -17.33 -4.48
C ARG A 65 23.48 -16.87 -3.42
N THR A 66 23.05 -16.19 -2.36
CA THR A 66 23.92 -15.75 -1.27
C THR A 66 23.58 -16.47 0.03
N ASP A 67 24.60 -16.86 0.80
CA ASP A 67 24.49 -17.53 2.11
C ASP A 67 23.91 -16.63 3.23
N TYR A 68 23.13 -15.59 2.90
CA TYR A 68 22.61 -14.59 3.86
C TYR A 68 21.08 -14.44 3.85
N PRO A 69 20.32 -15.52 4.15
CA PRO A 69 18.86 -15.45 4.30
C PRO A 69 18.40 -14.49 5.41
N SER A 70 19.25 -14.23 6.41
CA SER A 70 19.02 -13.25 7.47
C SER A 70 18.97 -11.81 6.94
N LEU A 71 19.83 -11.47 5.98
CA LEU A 71 19.86 -10.16 5.33
C LEU A 71 18.61 -9.93 4.48
N CYS A 72 18.20 -10.95 3.72
CA CYS A 72 16.97 -10.91 2.92
C CYS A 72 15.73 -10.63 3.78
N THR A 73 15.64 -11.30 4.94
CA THR A 73 14.56 -11.08 5.91
C THR A 73 14.61 -9.68 6.51
N LYS A 74 15.81 -9.14 6.77
CA LYS A 74 15.99 -7.79 7.31
C LYS A 74 15.54 -6.73 6.30
N ILE A 75 15.96 -6.82 5.05
CA ILE A 75 15.58 -5.87 3.98
C ILE A 75 14.07 -5.95 3.72
N TYR A 76 13.50 -7.15 3.63
CA TYR A 76 12.05 -7.31 3.45
C TYR A 76 11.24 -6.64 4.57
N LYS A 77 11.68 -6.80 5.82
CA LYS A 77 11.07 -6.14 6.97
C LYS A 77 11.25 -4.62 6.94
N ALA A 78 12.40 -4.14 6.49
CA ALA A 78 12.66 -2.70 6.35
C ALA A 78 11.71 -2.08 5.30
N ASN A 79 11.58 -2.70 4.13
CA ASN A 79 10.68 -2.23 3.06
C ASN A 79 9.21 -2.28 3.51
N LEU A 80 8.81 -3.32 4.24
CA LEU A 80 7.48 -3.34 4.86
C LEU A 80 7.30 -2.21 5.87
N SER A 81 8.32 -1.88 6.68
CA SER A 81 8.25 -0.77 7.63
C SER A 81 8.01 0.55 6.89
N VAL A 82 8.76 0.80 5.81
CA VAL A 82 8.54 1.98 4.96
C VAL A 82 7.10 2.03 4.47
N CYS A 83 6.57 0.92 3.96
CA CYS A 83 5.18 0.86 3.53
C CYS A 83 4.20 1.17 4.66
N LEU A 84 4.43 0.69 5.87
CA LEU A 84 3.54 0.93 7.00
C LEU A 84 3.50 2.41 7.39
N ASP A 85 4.67 3.05 7.47
CA ASP A 85 4.77 4.48 7.79
C ASP A 85 4.05 5.31 6.71
N ASN A 86 4.25 5.00 5.43
CA ASN A 86 3.57 5.67 4.33
C ASN A 86 2.05 5.40 4.32
N TYR A 87 1.60 4.21 4.72
CA TYR A 87 0.16 3.91 4.79
C TYR A 87 -0.53 4.71 5.91
N ASP A 88 0.14 4.90 7.04
CA ASP A 88 -0.33 5.74 8.14
C ASP A 88 -0.48 7.20 7.67
N ASP A 89 0.53 7.72 6.96
CA ASP A 89 0.50 9.06 6.35
C ASP A 89 -0.61 9.19 5.30
N ALA A 90 -0.71 8.21 4.40
CA ALA A 90 -1.76 8.17 3.36
C ALA A 90 -3.16 8.18 3.99
N LEU A 91 -3.35 7.42 5.07
CA LEU A 91 -4.61 7.35 5.79
C LEU A 91 -4.95 8.69 6.45
N SER A 92 -3.97 9.37 7.04
CA SER A 92 -4.14 10.71 7.60
C SER A 92 -4.54 11.71 6.51
N ASN A 93 -3.81 11.71 5.39
CA ASN A 93 -4.06 12.56 4.22
C ASN A 93 -5.46 12.33 3.63
N LEU A 94 -5.90 11.08 3.50
CA LEU A 94 -7.25 10.74 3.00
C LEU A 94 -8.35 11.17 3.98
N ARG A 95 -8.13 11.03 5.29
CA ARG A 95 -9.07 11.50 6.32
C ARG A 95 -9.24 13.01 6.28
N ASP A 96 -8.14 13.75 6.11
CA ASP A 96 -8.19 15.21 6.03
C ASP A 96 -8.81 15.68 4.71
N SER A 97 -8.53 15.01 3.61
CA SER A 97 -9.22 15.22 2.32
C SER A 97 -10.74 15.05 2.46
N MET A 98 -11.18 14.01 3.17
CA MET A 98 -12.59 13.76 3.46
C MET A 98 -13.20 14.86 4.33
N LYS A 99 -12.45 15.39 5.32
CA LYS A 99 -12.91 16.55 6.12
C LYS A 99 -13.09 17.78 5.24
N SER A 100 -12.12 18.09 4.37
CA SER A 100 -12.19 19.22 3.43
C SER A 100 -13.40 19.13 2.51
N LEU A 101 -13.72 17.94 1.98
CA LEU A 101 -14.95 17.73 1.21
C LEU A 101 -16.22 17.98 2.05
N ARG A 102 -16.24 17.63 3.35
CA ARG A 102 -17.44 17.75 4.21
C ARG A 102 -17.71 19.19 4.60
N SER A 103 -16.65 19.92 4.97
CA SER A 103 -16.74 21.29 5.45
C SER A 103 -16.78 22.33 4.34
N ARG A 104 -16.70 21.92 3.06
CA ARG A 104 -16.36 22.81 1.94
C ARG A 104 -15.08 23.60 2.23
N GLY A 105 -14.09 22.90 2.77
CA GLY A 105 -12.79 23.43 3.12
C GLY A 105 -11.98 23.85 1.88
N SER A 106 -10.70 24.17 2.12
CA SER A 106 -9.77 24.59 1.07
C SER A 106 -9.64 23.52 -0.02
N HIS A 107 -9.93 23.90 -1.27
CA HIS A 107 -9.70 23.07 -2.45
C HIS A 107 -8.21 22.73 -2.61
N ALA A 108 -7.33 23.68 -2.29
CA ALA A 108 -5.89 23.47 -2.32
C ALA A 108 -5.48 22.36 -1.33
N ASP A 109 -6.04 22.36 -0.13
CA ASP A 109 -5.72 21.35 0.90
C ASP A 109 -6.22 19.97 0.46
N LEU A 110 -7.41 19.91 -0.14
CA LEU A 110 -7.96 18.68 -0.72
C LEU A 110 -7.02 18.11 -1.80
N MET A 111 -6.58 18.94 -2.75
CA MET A 111 -5.68 18.52 -3.82
C MET A 111 -4.30 18.11 -3.28
N ASN A 112 -3.78 18.84 -2.29
CA ASN A 112 -2.49 18.56 -1.67
C ASN A 112 -2.51 17.21 -0.93
N ASN A 113 -3.51 17.00 -0.07
CA ASN A 113 -3.62 15.77 0.70
C ASN A 113 -3.86 14.54 -0.18
N LEU A 114 -4.68 14.66 -1.23
CA LEU A 114 -4.88 13.58 -2.19
C LEU A 114 -3.60 13.25 -2.98
N SER A 115 -2.80 14.26 -3.32
CA SER A 115 -1.52 14.07 -4.02
C SER A 115 -0.50 13.42 -3.09
N ALA A 116 -0.47 13.82 -1.81
CA ALA A 116 0.39 13.20 -0.81
C ALA A 116 0.06 11.71 -0.64
N ALA A 117 -1.23 11.36 -0.46
CA ALA A 117 -1.66 9.96 -0.36
C ALA A 117 -1.25 9.12 -1.58
N LEU A 118 -1.29 9.70 -2.79
CA LEU A 118 -0.82 9.02 -3.99
C LEU A 118 0.70 8.78 -3.98
N THR A 119 1.47 9.77 -3.54
CA THR A 119 2.92 9.64 -3.36
C THR A 119 3.24 8.56 -2.33
N ASP A 120 2.53 8.52 -1.21
CA ASP A 120 2.75 7.55 -0.12
C ASP A 120 2.62 6.09 -0.63
N PHE A 121 1.60 5.80 -1.44
CA PHE A 121 1.46 4.48 -2.07
C PHE A 121 2.60 4.16 -3.04
N THR A 122 3.07 5.16 -3.78
CA THR A 122 4.17 5.02 -4.75
C THR A 122 5.49 4.78 -4.02
N THR A 123 5.76 5.51 -2.93
CA THR A 123 6.95 5.33 -2.09
C THR A 123 7.02 3.93 -1.49
N CYS A 124 5.89 3.34 -1.11
CA CYS A 124 5.85 1.92 -0.71
C CYS A 124 6.24 0.96 -1.85
N ASP A 125 5.79 1.20 -3.09
CA ASP A 125 6.20 0.39 -4.23
C ASP A 125 7.69 0.57 -4.55
N ASP A 126 8.19 1.80 -4.49
CA ASP A 126 9.59 2.16 -4.76
C ASP A 126 10.54 1.47 -3.78
N ALA A 127 10.20 1.42 -2.48
CA ALA A 127 11.01 0.71 -1.49
C ALA A 127 11.28 -0.77 -1.86
N PHE A 128 10.30 -1.42 -2.49
CA PHE A 128 10.47 -2.78 -3.00
C PHE A 128 11.14 -2.82 -4.38
N ALA A 129 10.87 -1.86 -5.26
CA ALA A 129 11.47 -1.78 -6.60
C ALA A 129 12.98 -1.51 -6.55
N GLU A 130 13.43 -0.72 -5.57
CA GLU A 130 14.85 -0.44 -5.29
C GLU A 130 15.61 -1.67 -4.78
N THR A 131 14.91 -2.74 -4.38
CA THR A 131 15.51 -3.98 -3.91
C THR A 131 15.47 -5.06 -5.01
N PRO A 132 16.62 -5.40 -5.65
CA PRO A 132 16.65 -6.33 -6.77
C PRO A 132 16.02 -7.69 -6.45
N GLY A 133 15.06 -8.08 -7.30
CA GLY A 133 14.35 -9.36 -7.26
C GLY A 133 13.41 -9.55 -6.06
N MET A 134 13.16 -8.50 -5.27
CA MET A 134 12.09 -8.49 -4.28
C MET A 134 10.79 -8.01 -4.93
N ARG A 135 9.65 -8.55 -4.50
CA ARG A 135 8.33 -8.09 -4.93
C ARG A 135 7.53 -7.66 -3.71
N SER A 136 6.88 -6.50 -3.80
CA SER A 136 5.99 -6.03 -2.76
C SER A 136 4.78 -6.96 -2.64
N PRO A 137 4.43 -7.45 -1.43
CA PRO A 137 3.15 -8.11 -1.21
C PRO A 137 1.97 -7.13 -1.32
N LEU A 138 2.24 -5.82 -1.29
CA LEU A 138 1.24 -4.75 -1.34
C LEU A 138 1.07 -4.18 -2.76
N ALA A 139 1.86 -4.62 -3.75
CA ALA A 139 1.83 -4.06 -5.12
C ALA A 139 0.41 -4.00 -5.73
N HIS A 140 -0.41 -5.02 -5.50
CA HIS A 140 -1.79 -5.03 -6.00
C HIS A 140 -2.67 -4.01 -5.26
N ALA A 141 -2.53 -3.91 -3.94
CA ALA A 141 -3.26 -2.94 -3.15
C ALA A 141 -2.83 -1.50 -3.53
N ASN A 142 -1.53 -1.24 -3.63
CA ASN A 142 -0.97 0.05 -4.05
C ASN A 142 -1.49 0.47 -5.44
N ALA A 143 -1.58 -0.46 -6.39
CA ALA A 143 -2.14 -0.17 -7.71
C ALA A 143 -3.60 0.28 -7.65
N ILE A 144 -4.44 -0.41 -6.86
CA ILE A 144 -5.86 -0.04 -6.67
C ILE A 144 -5.96 1.31 -5.96
N LEU A 145 -5.23 1.47 -4.86
CA LEU A 145 -5.22 2.68 -4.03
C LEU A 145 -4.76 3.90 -4.81
N GLY A 146 -3.67 3.77 -5.57
CA GLY A 146 -3.16 4.81 -6.44
C GLY A 146 -4.13 5.18 -7.55
N MET A 147 -4.81 4.22 -8.18
CA MET A 147 -5.88 4.51 -9.14
C MET A 147 -7.04 5.26 -8.50
N SER A 148 -7.47 4.86 -7.31
CA SER A 148 -8.56 5.54 -6.60
C SER A 148 -8.16 6.95 -6.15
N ALA A 149 -6.93 7.16 -5.67
CA ALA A 149 -6.41 8.49 -5.34
C ALA A 149 -6.37 9.41 -6.57
N LYS A 150 -5.91 8.90 -7.73
CA LYS A 150 -5.95 9.63 -9.01
C LYS A 150 -7.37 9.99 -9.44
N ASN A 151 -8.32 9.06 -9.30
CA ASN A 151 -9.73 9.34 -9.58
C ASN A 151 -10.26 10.44 -8.66
N ASN A 152 -9.93 10.40 -7.36
CA ASN A 152 -10.33 11.45 -6.42
C ASN A 152 -9.69 12.80 -6.75
N LEU A 153 -8.43 12.85 -7.19
CA LEU A 153 -7.79 14.08 -7.69
C LEU A 153 -8.51 14.65 -8.90
N ALA A 154 -8.86 13.80 -9.87
CA ALA A 154 -9.60 14.19 -11.06
C ALA A 154 -11.02 14.68 -10.74
N LEU A 155 -11.67 14.08 -9.74
CA LEU A 155 -12.96 14.56 -9.24
C LEU A 155 -12.80 15.89 -8.51
N ALA A 156 -11.82 16.00 -7.62
CA ALA A 156 -11.55 17.20 -6.86
C ALA A 156 -11.30 18.41 -7.78
N SER A 157 -10.58 18.23 -8.89
CA SER A 157 -10.29 19.29 -9.86
C SER A 157 -11.51 19.82 -10.63
N ILE A 158 -12.63 19.07 -10.66
CA ILE A 158 -13.87 19.46 -11.34
C ILE A 158 -15.04 19.78 -10.38
N THR A 159 -14.87 19.53 -9.08
CA THR A 159 -15.92 19.77 -8.06
C THR A 159 -15.89 21.17 -7.42
N HIS A 160 -14.90 22.00 -7.76
CA HIS A 160 -14.82 23.41 -7.39
C HIS A 160 -14.97 24.30 -8.63
#